data_AF-A0AAD2PSM9-F1
#
_entry.id   AF-A0AAD2PSM9-F1
#
_cell.length_a   1.000
_cell.length_b   1.000
_cell.length_c   1.000
_cell.angle_alpha   90.00
_cell.angle_beta   90.00
_cell.angle_gamma   90.00
#
_symmetry.space_group_name_H-M   'P 1'
#
loop_
_entity.id
_entity.type
_entity.pdbx_description
1 polymer ?
#
loop_
_entity_poly.entity_id
_entity_poly.type
_entity_poly.pdbx_seq_one_letter_code
_entity_poly.pdbx_strand_id
1 'polypeptide(L)'
;MEKILSNEKETTTIKESPNDETTELNVNPLNALQNIRGILTQTEEMTFMNILFSSSASIRSGNFGLSRKEVEKQLGISGEEDFFSFIKRVNQAISRYFKIIYDDERDQVVVLMRVTASAARHTLSKESLAILLYIFYQQEVLQHEFTLFDQLLEALGHETKKANNRINLNIDPLKKIGAIEDYETESTERAFQLTAIGANIFSDSFLRRTAEFSHSNQLNKEEVMKFFKRYNFQSEGAEQ
;
A
#
# COMPACT_ATOMS: atom_id res chain seq x y z
N MET A 1 -11.97 66.05 -34.81
CA MET A 1 -13.09 65.59 -35.65
C MET A 1 -13.18 64.09 -35.46
N GLU A 2 -14.10 63.60 -34.61
CA GLU A 2 -15.47 63.13 -35.00
C GLU A 2 -15.42 62.01 -36.07
N LYS A 3 -16.10 60.85 -35.99
CA LYS A 3 -17.20 60.29 -35.16
C LYS A 3 -17.26 58.77 -35.47
N ILE A 4 -17.27 57.85 -34.50
CA ILE A 4 -18.39 57.05 -33.90
C ILE A 4 -19.23 56.14 -34.86
N LEU A 5 -19.47 54.91 -34.37
CA LEU A 5 -20.49 53.85 -34.62
C LEU A 5 -19.99 52.65 -35.45
N SER A 6 -20.21 51.37 -35.07
CA SER A 6 -21.22 50.77 -34.18
C SER A 6 -20.88 49.32 -33.76
N ASN A 7 -21.32 48.98 -32.52
CA ASN A 7 -21.75 47.69 -31.94
C ASN A 7 -21.64 46.38 -32.75
N GLU A 8 -21.19 45.31 -32.07
CA GLU A 8 -22.07 44.21 -31.65
C GLU A 8 -21.46 43.38 -30.51
N LYS A 9 -22.27 43.13 -29.47
CA LYS A 9 -22.02 42.20 -28.37
C LYS A 9 -22.56 40.85 -28.79
N GLU A 10 -21.75 39.80 -28.71
CA GLU A 10 -22.27 38.44 -28.51
C GLU A 10 -21.77 37.88 -27.19
N THR A 11 -22.71 37.84 -26.26
CA THR A 11 -22.63 37.10 -25.01
C THR A 11 -22.91 35.64 -25.32
N THR A 12 -21.95 34.75 -25.07
CA THR A 12 -22.25 33.32 -25.00
C THR A 12 -21.79 32.77 -23.66
N THR A 13 -22.76 32.69 -22.76
CA THR A 13 -22.72 31.99 -21.49
C THR A 13 -22.54 30.49 -21.74
N ILE A 14 -21.46 29.88 -21.26
CA ILE A 14 -21.38 28.42 -21.14
C ILE A 14 -21.32 28.05 -19.66
N LYS A 15 -22.49 27.57 -19.25
CA LYS A 15 -22.91 26.85 -18.04
C LYS A 15 -21.79 26.21 -17.20
N GLU A 16 -21.73 26.66 -15.95
CA GLU A 16 -21.27 25.86 -14.82
C GLU A 16 -22.19 24.63 -14.66
N SER A 17 -21.58 23.45 -14.56
CA SER A 17 -22.18 22.27 -13.94
C SER A 17 -21.30 21.87 -12.75
N PRO A 18 -21.88 21.57 -11.57
CA PRO A 18 -21.17 21.37 -10.32
C PRO A 18 -20.75 19.90 -10.13
N ASN A 19 -19.81 19.66 -9.22
CA ASN A 19 -19.24 18.38 -8.77
C ASN A 19 -18.03 17.83 -9.56
N ASP A 20 -16.93 18.57 -9.52
CA ASP A 20 -15.64 17.90 -9.29
C ASP A 20 -15.14 18.40 -7.93
N GLU A 21 -15.19 17.52 -6.93
CA GLU A 21 -14.48 17.71 -5.66
C GLU A 21 -12.98 17.75 -5.98
N THR A 22 -12.47 18.92 -6.32
CA THR A 22 -11.05 19.20 -6.29
C THR A 22 -10.60 19.04 -4.85
N THR A 23 -10.13 17.85 -4.50
CA THR A 23 -9.28 17.62 -3.32
C THR A 23 -8.09 18.56 -3.44
N GLU A 24 -8.21 19.75 -2.85
CA GLU A 24 -7.11 20.69 -2.68
C GLU A 24 -6.00 19.95 -1.93
N LEU A 25 -4.95 19.61 -2.66
CA LEU A 25 -3.74 19.01 -2.12
C LEU A 25 -3.07 20.05 -1.22
N ASN A 26 -3.45 20.09 0.05
CA ASN A 26 -2.90 21.00 1.06
C ASN A 26 -1.36 20.80 1.11
N VAL A 27 -0.53 21.73 0.66
CA VAL A 27 0.90 21.46 0.36
C VAL A 27 1.79 21.48 1.62
N ASN A 28 1.25 21.57 2.84
CA ASN A 28 2.05 21.79 4.04
C ASN A 28 1.99 20.63 5.06
N PRO A 29 3.09 19.85 5.27
CA PRO A 29 3.14 18.73 6.22
C PRO A 29 2.84 19.13 7.67
N LEU A 30 3.18 20.37 8.07
CA LEU A 30 2.89 20.90 9.40
C LEU A 30 1.38 21.11 9.63
N ASN A 31 0.63 21.49 8.60
CA ASN A 31 -0.82 21.69 8.70
C ASN A 31 -1.56 20.37 8.84
N ALA A 32 -1.05 19.27 8.26
CA ALA A 32 -1.60 17.94 8.48
C ALA A 32 -1.43 17.47 9.93
N LEU A 33 -0.33 17.82 10.60
CA LEU A 33 -0.15 17.60 12.04
C LEU A 33 -1.02 18.54 12.89
N GLN A 34 -1.38 19.73 12.41
CA GLN A 34 -2.34 20.60 13.10
C GLN A 34 -3.76 20.01 13.08
N ASN A 35 -4.14 19.29 12.01
CA ASN A 35 -5.44 18.60 11.94
C ASN A 35 -5.58 17.46 12.97
N ILE A 36 -4.47 16.84 13.37
CA ILE A 36 -4.44 15.80 14.42
C ILE A 36 -5.01 16.36 15.73
N ARG A 37 -4.64 17.60 16.11
CA ARG A 37 -5.10 18.25 17.36
C ARG A 37 -6.59 18.61 17.37
N GLY A 38 -7.24 18.66 16.20
CA GLY A 38 -8.69 18.90 16.09
C GLY A 38 -9.54 17.63 16.11
N ILE A 39 -8.93 16.46 15.90
CA ILE A 39 -9.63 15.19 15.70
C ILE A 39 -9.31 14.18 16.81
N LEU A 40 -8.06 14.18 17.30
CA LEU A 40 -7.57 13.25 18.32
C LEU A 40 -7.34 13.99 19.64
N THR A 41 -7.62 13.29 20.73
CA THR A 41 -7.21 13.70 22.08
C THR A 41 -5.68 13.54 22.24
N GLN A 42 -5.11 14.18 23.26
CA GLN A 42 -3.68 14.05 23.57
C GLN A 42 -3.28 12.58 23.84
N THR A 43 -4.14 11.82 24.52
CA THR A 43 -3.92 10.38 24.76
C THR A 43 -3.85 9.61 23.45
N GLU A 44 -4.81 9.85 22.54
CA GLU A 44 -4.84 9.21 21.22
C GLU A 44 -3.63 9.57 20.35
N GLU A 45 -3.19 10.84 20.38
CA GLU A 45 -1.99 11.28 19.69
C GLU A 45 -0.75 10.54 20.21
N MET A 46 -0.59 10.44 21.54
CA MET A 46 0.52 9.71 22.16
C MET A 46 0.46 8.21 21.86
N THR A 47 -0.72 7.59 21.92
CA THR A 47 -0.91 6.19 21.54
C THR A 47 -0.54 5.98 20.08
N PHE A 48 -1.00 6.83 19.16
CA PHE A 48 -0.60 6.76 17.75
C PHE A 48 0.92 6.86 17.58
N MET A 49 1.59 7.79 18.28
CA MET A 49 3.05 7.92 18.22
C MET A 49 3.78 6.66 18.73
N ASN A 50 3.25 6.01 19.77
CA ASN A 50 3.80 4.74 20.25
C ASN A 50 3.63 3.61 19.24
N ILE A 51 2.47 3.54 18.57
CA ILE A 51 2.22 2.56 17.50
C ILE A 51 3.16 2.83 16.32
N LEU A 52 3.31 4.10 15.91
CA LEU A 52 4.22 4.51 14.83
C LEU A 52 5.66 4.09 15.14
N PHE A 53 6.13 4.40 16.35
CA PHE A 53 7.47 4.00 16.80
C PHE A 53 7.64 2.47 16.73
N SER A 54 6.69 1.71 17.29
CA SER A 54 6.75 0.24 17.29
C SER A 54 6.68 -0.36 15.87
N SER A 55 5.96 0.31 14.96
CA SER A 55 5.86 -0.11 13.55
C SER A 55 7.13 0.18 12.75
N SER A 56 7.87 1.22 13.14
CA SER A 56 9.16 1.58 12.53
C SER A 56 10.35 0.81 13.12
N ALA A 57 10.17 0.22 14.31
CA ALA A 57 11.23 -0.46 15.03
C ALA A 57 11.53 -1.80 14.36
N SER A 58 12.54 -1.83 13.50
CA SER A 58 13.24 -3.03 13.03
C SER A 58 13.87 -3.87 14.17
N ILE A 59 13.56 -3.54 15.43
CA ILE A 59 14.18 -4.01 16.66
C ILE A 59 13.60 -5.37 17.09
N ARG A 60 12.40 -5.75 16.61
CA ARG A 60 11.79 -7.05 16.93
C ARG A 60 11.47 -7.78 15.65
N SER A 61 12.30 -8.78 15.33
CA SER A 61 12.13 -9.82 14.31
C SER A 61 10.67 -10.26 14.06
N GLY A 62 9.91 -9.48 13.28
CA GLY A 62 8.53 -9.78 12.88
C GLY A 62 7.40 -9.16 13.72
N ASN A 63 7.67 -8.56 14.89
CA ASN A 63 6.61 -7.97 15.74
C ASN A 63 6.45 -6.47 15.48
N PHE A 64 5.93 -6.16 14.29
CA PHE A 64 5.60 -4.79 13.91
C PHE A 64 4.35 -4.33 14.65
N GLY A 65 4.40 -3.13 15.23
CA GLY A 65 3.24 -2.52 15.88
C GLY A 65 3.08 -2.85 17.36
N LEU A 66 1.90 -2.58 17.91
CA LEU A 66 1.55 -2.85 19.30
C LEU A 66 0.35 -3.80 19.38
N SER A 67 0.29 -4.65 20.41
CA SER A 67 -0.90 -5.50 20.57
C SER A 67 -2.15 -4.65 20.84
N ARG A 68 -3.33 -5.15 20.42
CA ARG A 68 -4.61 -4.49 20.71
C ARG A 68 -4.76 -4.18 22.19
N LYS A 69 -4.47 -5.15 23.05
CA LYS A 69 -4.53 -5.01 24.51
C LYS A 69 -3.68 -3.85 25.04
N GLU A 70 -2.49 -3.65 24.48
CA GLU A 70 -1.62 -2.54 24.87
C GLU A 70 -2.17 -1.20 24.38
N VAL A 71 -2.74 -1.16 23.17
CA VAL A 71 -3.43 0.03 22.64
C VAL A 71 -4.65 0.40 23.49
N GLU A 72 -5.51 -0.58 23.81
CA GLU A 72 -6.69 -0.39 24.67
C GLU A 72 -6.29 0.14 26.06
N LYS A 73 -5.22 -0.43 26.65
CA LYS A 73 -4.67 0.02 27.93
C LYS A 73 -4.16 1.46 27.88
N GLN A 74 -3.47 1.86 26.81
CA GLN A 74 -2.98 3.24 26.66
C GLN A 74 -4.13 4.23 26.48
N LEU A 75 -5.19 3.83 25.79
CA LEU A 75 -6.38 4.65 25.54
C LEU A 75 -7.35 4.68 26.73
N GLY A 76 -7.23 3.71 27.67
CA GLY A 76 -8.18 3.56 28.77
C GLY A 76 -9.57 3.13 28.31
N ILE A 77 -9.65 2.41 27.20
CA ILE A 77 -10.89 1.88 26.61
C ILE A 77 -11.00 0.38 26.86
N SER A 78 -12.22 -0.13 26.84
CA SER A 78 -12.50 -1.56 26.97
C SER A 78 -13.70 -1.90 26.09
N GLY A 79 -13.47 -2.00 24.78
CA GLY A 79 -14.55 -2.22 23.82
C GLY A 79 -14.05 -2.21 22.38
N GLU A 80 -14.61 -3.12 21.57
CA GLU A 80 -14.29 -3.25 20.15
C GLU A 80 -14.72 -2.02 19.35
N GLU A 81 -15.89 -1.46 19.65
CA GLU A 81 -16.40 -0.27 18.99
C GLU A 81 -15.49 0.95 19.22
N ASP A 82 -15.05 1.17 20.47
CA ASP A 82 -14.14 2.26 20.81
C ASP A 82 -12.77 2.10 20.15
N PHE A 83 -12.28 0.86 20.08
CA PHE A 83 -11.01 0.54 19.44
C PHE A 83 -11.04 0.84 17.94
N PHE A 84 -12.06 0.37 17.21
CA PHE A 84 -12.18 0.66 15.79
C PHE A 84 -12.54 2.12 15.51
N SER A 85 -13.26 2.78 16.41
CA SER A 85 -13.50 4.24 16.35
C SER A 85 -12.20 5.02 16.44
N PHE A 86 -11.29 4.66 17.35
CA PHE A 86 -9.95 5.22 17.43
C PHE A 86 -9.18 5.05 16.11
N ILE A 87 -9.10 3.82 15.58
CA ILE A 87 -8.42 3.52 14.30
C ILE A 87 -8.99 4.39 13.17
N LYS A 88 -10.32 4.51 13.10
CA LYS A 88 -11.00 5.32 12.08
C LYS A 88 -10.64 6.80 12.19
N ARG A 89 -10.69 7.39 13.40
CA ARG A 89 -10.35 8.80 13.62
C ARG A 89 -8.88 9.09 13.32
N VAL A 90 -7.98 8.20 13.73
CA VAL A 90 -6.55 8.32 13.43
C VAL A 90 -6.35 8.31 11.92
N ASN A 91 -6.92 7.32 11.21
CA ASN A 91 -6.83 7.25 9.75
C ASN A 91 -7.40 8.50 9.07
N GLN A 92 -8.51 9.07 9.54
CA GLN A 92 -9.04 10.33 9.02
C GLN A 92 -8.04 11.47 9.17
N ALA A 93 -7.36 11.56 10.31
CA ALA A 93 -6.38 12.62 10.58
C ALA A 93 -5.06 12.46 9.79
N ILE A 94 -4.58 11.23 9.59
CA ILE A 94 -3.23 10.96 9.04
C ILE A 94 -3.21 10.40 7.62
N SER A 95 -4.38 10.17 7.01
CA SER A 95 -4.60 9.41 5.75
C SER A 95 -3.67 9.78 4.60
N ARG A 96 -3.14 11.00 4.57
CA ARG A 96 -2.24 11.44 3.50
C ARG A 96 -0.90 10.71 3.50
N TYR A 97 -0.34 10.47 4.68
CA TYR A 97 1.03 9.97 4.83
C TYR A 97 1.09 8.58 5.43
N PHE A 98 0.09 8.23 6.22
CA PHE A 98 0.07 6.99 6.97
C PHE A 98 -1.29 6.32 6.89
N LYS A 99 -1.31 5.03 7.18
CA LYS A 99 -2.51 4.24 7.42
C LYS A 99 -2.27 3.39 8.65
N ILE A 100 -3.12 3.52 9.66
CA ILE A 100 -3.14 2.58 10.77
C ILE A 100 -4.06 1.41 10.39
N ILE A 101 -3.59 0.18 10.63
CA ILE A 101 -4.34 -1.05 10.41
C ILE A 101 -4.31 -1.88 11.68
N TYR A 102 -5.33 -2.70 11.86
CA TYR A 102 -5.32 -3.80 12.82
C TYR A 102 -5.15 -5.10 12.02
N ASP A 103 -4.14 -5.88 12.40
CA ASP A 103 -3.86 -7.22 11.92
C ASP A 103 -4.52 -8.18 12.90
N ASP A 104 -5.71 -8.66 12.53
CA ASP A 104 -6.54 -9.55 13.36
C ASP A 104 -5.81 -10.87 13.66
N GLU A 105 -5.03 -11.39 12.71
CA GLU A 105 -4.33 -12.68 12.84
C GLU A 105 -3.23 -12.62 13.91
N ARG A 106 -2.51 -11.49 13.97
CA ARG A 106 -1.41 -11.29 14.92
C ARG A 106 -1.80 -10.51 16.16
N ASP A 107 -3.05 -10.07 16.25
CA ASP A 107 -3.54 -9.12 17.25
C ASP A 107 -2.65 -7.87 17.35
N GLN A 108 -2.17 -7.34 16.21
CA GLN A 108 -1.25 -6.19 16.16
C GLN A 108 -1.87 -4.97 15.49
N VAL A 109 -1.62 -3.80 16.05
CA VAL A 109 -1.95 -2.50 15.44
C VAL A 109 -0.68 -1.93 14.83
N VAL A 110 -0.70 -1.67 13.53
CA VAL A 110 0.48 -1.28 12.75
C VAL A 110 0.22 0.02 12.00
N VAL A 111 1.21 0.91 11.97
CA VAL A 111 1.23 2.08 11.10
C VAL A 111 2.02 1.77 9.84
N LEU A 112 1.34 1.86 8.71
CA LEU A 112 1.91 1.78 7.38
C LEU A 112 2.20 3.18 6.85
N MET A 113 3.36 3.36 6.22
CA MET A 113 3.64 4.55 5.43
C MET A 113 2.98 4.43 4.06
N ARG A 114 2.29 5.49 3.62
CA ARG A 114 1.88 5.60 2.22
C ARG A 114 3.10 5.94 1.38
N VAL A 115 3.65 4.93 0.73
CA VAL A 115 4.77 5.10 -0.20
C VAL A 115 4.20 5.33 -1.60
N THR A 116 4.70 6.34 -2.31
CA THR A 116 4.33 6.53 -3.71
C THR A 116 4.84 5.34 -4.52
N ALA A 117 4.15 5.00 -5.62
CA ALA A 117 4.62 3.95 -6.53
C ALA A 117 6.07 4.17 -6.99
N SER A 118 6.51 5.43 -7.08
CA SER A 118 7.91 5.77 -7.39
C SER A 118 8.89 5.40 -6.29
N ALA A 119 8.58 5.75 -5.04
CA ALA A 119 9.45 5.41 -3.91
C ALA A 119 9.46 3.89 -3.63
N ALA A 120 8.33 3.19 -3.81
CA ALA A 120 8.23 1.75 -3.62
C ALA A 120 9.14 0.95 -4.58
N ARG A 121 9.32 1.43 -5.83
CA ARG A 121 10.27 0.84 -6.81
C ARG A 121 11.73 0.90 -6.36
N HIS A 122 12.08 1.82 -5.46
CA HIS A 122 13.42 1.91 -4.90
C HIS A 122 13.58 1.09 -3.61
N THR A 123 12.48 0.71 -2.96
CA THR A 123 12.48 -0.10 -1.73
C THR A 123 12.56 -1.60 -2.01
N LEU A 124 11.92 -2.09 -3.08
CA LEU A 124 11.91 -3.51 -3.46
C LEU A 124 12.49 -3.71 -4.86
N SER A 125 13.26 -4.79 -5.05
CA SER A 125 13.72 -5.21 -6.37
C SER A 125 12.53 -5.60 -7.26
N LYS A 126 12.72 -5.62 -8.58
CA LYS A 126 11.68 -6.06 -9.53
C LYS A 126 11.25 -7.51 -9.24
N GLU A 127 12.20 -8.33 -8.82
CA GLU A 127 12.00 -9.72 -8.46
C GLU A 127 11.23 -9.89 -7.15
N SER A 128 11.57 -9.15 -6.09
CA SER A 128 10.79 -9.14 -4.84
C SER A 128 9.37 -8.64 -5.08
N LEU A 129 9.21 -7.60 -5.90
CA LEU A 129 7.89 -7.09 -6.27
C LEU A 129 7.06 -8.13 -7.04
N ALA A 130 7.68 -8.84 -7.98
CA ALA A 130 7.01 -9.91 -8.73
C ALA A 130 6.57 -11.07 -7.84
N ILE A 131 7.42 -11.49 -6.88
CA ILE A 131 7.07 -12.51 -5.88
C ILE A 131 5.88 -12.04 -5.03
N LEU A 132 5.95 -10.83 -4.50
CA LEU A 132 4.89 -10.29 -3.65
C LEU A 132 3.55 -10.16 -4.40
N LEU A 133 3.58 -9.69 -5.65
CA LEU A 133 2.38 -9.61 -6.49
C LEU A 133 1.80 -10.99 -6.82
N TYR A 134 2.64 -11.98 -7.04
CA TYR A 134 2.18 -13.35 -7.26
C TYR A 134 1.50 -13.92 -6.01
N ILE A 135 2.13 -13.79 -4.84
CA ILE A 135 1.55 -14.22 -3.56
C ILE A 135 0.23 -13.49 -3.29
N PHE A 136 0.22 -12.16 -3.47
CA PHE A 136 -0.99 -11.34 -3.35
C PHE A 136 -2.12 -11.88 -4.25
N TYR A 137 -1.82 -12.17 -5.52
CA TYR A 137 -2.83 -12.70 -6.44
C TYR A 137 -3.35 -14.06 -5.99
N GLN A 138 -2.48 -14.97 -5.55
CA GLN A 138 -2.89 -16.29 -5.06
C GLN A 138 -3.82 -16.17 -3.84
N GLN A 139 -3.52 -15.27 -2.91
CA GLN A 139 -4.19 -15.25 -1.60
C GLN A 139 -5.36 -14.26 -1.54
N GLU A 140 -5.18 -13.04 -2.04
CA GLU A 140 -6.24 -12.02 -2.01
C GLU A 140 -7.22 -12.17 -3.17
N VAL A 141 -6.77 -12.65 -4.33
CA VAL A 141 -7.63 -12.76 -5.53
C VAL A 141 -8.17 -14.17 -5.70
N LEU A 142 -7.32 -15.19 -5.62
CA LEU A 142 -7.74 -16.59 -5.75
C LEU A 142 -8.17 -17.22 -4.43
N GLN A 143 -8.03 -16.51 -3.30
CA GLN A 143 -8.46 -16.99 -1.98
C GLN A 143 -7.77 -18.29 -1.55
N HIS A 144 -6.53 -18.51 -1.99
CA HIS A 144 -5.68 -19.56 -1.45
C HIS A 144 -5.13 -19.15 -0.09
N GLU A 145 -5.00 -20.09 0.83
CA GLU A 145 -4.52 -19.81 2.19
C GLU A 145 -3.03 -19.46 2.22
N PHE A 146 -2.22 -20.16 1.43
CA PHE A 146 -0.77 -19.93 1.36
C PHE A 146 -0.25 -20.14 -0.07
N THR A 147 0.97 -19.68 -0.33
CA THR A 147 1.68 -19.92 -1.59
C THR A 147 2.89 -20.79 -1.32
N LEU A 148 3.02 -21.92 -2.03
CA LEU A 148 4.16 -22.81 -1.91
C LEU A 148 5.41 -22.22 -2.58
N PHE A 149 6.58 -22.53 -2.03
CA PHE A 149 7.85 -22.17 -2.65
C PHE A 149 7.99 -22.77 -4.06
N ASP A 150 7.49 -23.99 -4.26
CA ASP A 150 7.55 -24.66 -5.56
C ASP A 150 6.64 -24.00 -6.60
N GLN A 151 5.48 -23.46 -6.18
CA GLN A 151 4.64 -22.63 -7.05
C GLN A 151 5.36 -21.34 -7.46
N LEU A 152 6.13 -20.72 -6.55
CA LEU A 152 6.97 -19.57 -6.89
C LEU A 152 8.09 -19.96 -7.86
N LEU A 153 8.69 -21.13 -7.70
CA LEU A 153 9.70 -21.64 -8.60
C LEU A 153 9.16 -21.90 -10.00
N GLU A 154 8.00 -22.53 -10.11
CA GLU A 154 7.34 -22.76 -11.39
C GLU A 154 6.96 -21.42 -12.04
N ALA A 155 6.29 -20.55 -11.28
CA ALA A 155 5.77 -19.29 -11.78
C ALA A 155 6.84 -18.23 -12.06
N LEU A 156 7.99 -18.22 -11.35
CA LEU A 156 8.99 -17.14 -11.42
C LEU A 156 10.42 -17.63 -11.67
N GLY A 157 10.72 -18.89 -11.39
CA GLY A 157 11.97 -19.53 -11.77
C GLY A 157 12.00 -19.75 -13.29
N HIS A 158 12.73 -18.91 -14.01
CA HIS A 158 13.10 -19.26 -15.39
C HIS A 158 14.13 -20.38 -15.32
N GLU A 159 14.02 -21.39 -16.20
CA GLU A 159 14.80 -22.65 -16.35
C GLU A 159 16.31 -22.53 -16.13
N THR A 160 16.73 -22.20 -14.90
CA THR A 160 18.12 -21.95 -14.55
C THR A 160 18.38 -22.63 -13.23
N LYS A 161 19.51 -23.35 -13.14
CA LYS A 161 19.94 -24.05 -11.92
C LYS A 161 20.13 -23.14 -10.69
N LYS A 162 20.02 -21.82 -10.85
CA LYS A 162 20.14 -20.80 -9.80
C LYS A 162 18.80 -20.19 -9.38
N ALA A 163 17.67 -20.68 -9.89
CA ALA A 163 16.33 -20.15 -9.59
C ALA A 163 16.01 -20.16 -8.08
N ASN A 164 16.28 -21.27 -7.38
CA ASN A 164 16.03 -21.38 -5.93
C ASN A 164 16.71 -20.30 -5.12
N ASN A 165 18.02 -20.11 -5.35
CA ASN A 165 18.78 -19.09 -4.63
C ASN A 165 18.28 -17.68 -4.95
N ARG A 166 17.87 -17.41 -6.20
CA ARG A 166 17.34 -16.11 -6.59
C ARG A 166 15.99 -15.83 -5.93
N ILE A 167 15.08 -16.80 -5.86
CA ILE A 167 13.80 -16.61 -5.17
C ILE A 167 14.03 -16.39 -3.68
N ASN A 168 14.86 -17.22 -3.02
CA ASN A 168 15.19 -17.04 -1.60
C ASN A 168 15.74 -15.64 -1.30
N LEU A 169 16.70 -15.17 -2.09
CA LEU A 169 17.28 -13.82 -1.94
C LEU A 169 16.26 -12.69 -2.08
N ASN A 170 15.15 -12.92 -2.79
CA ASN A 170 14.11 -11.92 -3.00
C ASN A 170 12.89 -12.11 -2.09
N ILE A 171 12.79 -13.24 -1.39
CA ILE A 171 11.84 -13.48 -0.28
C ILE A 171 12.34 -12.81 1.00
N ASP A 172 13.64 -12.88 1.30
CA ASP A 172 14.20 -12.31 2.53
C ASP A 172 13.87 -10.81 2.73
N PRO A 173 13.95 -9.93 1.72
CA PRO A 173 13.52 -8.54 1.86
C PRO A 173 12.03 -8.40 2.19
N LEU A 174 11.17 -9.26 1.60
CA LEU A 174 9.73 -9.23 1.83
C LEU A 174 9.39 -9.63 3.27
N LYS A 175 10.08 -10.63 3.82
CA LYS A 175 9.96 -11.02 5.23
C LYS A 175 10.47 -9.93 6.17
N LYS A 176 11.58 -9.28 5.81
CA LYS A 176 12.17 -8.17 6.60
C LYS A 176 11.26 -6.96 6.71
N ILE A 177 10.49 -6.65 5.67
CA ILE A 177 9.49 -5.57 5.72
C ILE A 177 8.14 -6.06 6.28
N GLY A 178 8.06 -7.31 6.70
CA GLY A 178 6.86 -7.93 7.25
C GLY A 178 5.76 -8.15 6.23
N ALA A 179 6.00 -8.07 4.92
CA ALA A 179 4.96 -8.21 3.90
C ALA A 179 4.47 -9.67 3.78
N ILE A 180 5.38 -10.64 3.98
CA ILE A 180 5.09 -12.08 3.97
C ILE A 180 5.78 -12.76 5.15
N GLU A 181 5.32 -13.94 5.51
CA GLU A 181 5.95 -14.81 6.51
C GLU A 181 5.95 -16.27 6.08
N ASP A 182 6.67 -17.12 6.82
CA ASP A 182 6.57 -18.56 6.61
C ASP A 182 5.24 -19.06 7.16
N TYR A 183 4.59 -19.96 6.42
CA TYR A 183 3.37 -20.63 6.87
C TYR A 183 3.72 -22.06 7.27
N GLU A 184 3.34 -22.45 8.49
CA GLU A 184 3.54 -23.82 8.97
C GLU A 184 2.49 -24.74 8.34
N THR A 185 2.93 -25.66 7.48
CA THR A 185 2.06 -26.70 6.93
C THR A 185 2.31 -28.03 7.64
N GLU A 186 1.36 -28.96 7.55
CA GLU A 186 1.57 -30.35 7.97
C GLU A 186 2.64 -31.08 7.12
N SER A 187 3.03 -30.48 5.98
CA SER A 187 4.07 -30.99 5.09
C SER A 187 5.43 -30.37 5.39
N THR A 188 6.50 -31.00 4.88
CA THR A 188 7.84 -30.40 4.91
C THR A 188 8.04 -29.30 3.86
N GLU A 189 7.02 -28.99 3.06
CA GLU A 189 7.12 -27.99 2.01
C GLU A 189 7.08 -26.58 2.61
N ARG A 190 7.92 -25.71 2.04
CA ARG A 190 7.97 -24.31 2.46
C ARG A 190 6.79 -23.57 1.86
N ALA A 191 5.94 -23.03 2.71
CA ALA A 191 4.82 -22.19 2.34
C ALA A 191 5.01 -20.77 2.87
N PHE A 192 4.37 -19.80 2.21
CA PHE A 192 4.37 -18.41 2.63
C PHE A 192 2.94 -17.88 2.69
N GLN A 193 2.64 -17.10 3.72
CA GLN A 193 1.41 -16.33 3.81
C GLN A 193 1.68 -14.83 3.68
N LEU A 194 0.74 -14.13 3.07
CA LEU A 194 0.67 -12.69 2.99
C LEU A 194 0.18 -12.17 4.33
N THR A 195 0.83 -11.13 4.83
CA THR A 195 0.40 -10.48 6.08
C THR A 195 -0.56 -9.33 5.78
N ALA A 196 -1.19 -8.78 6.82
CA ALA A 196 -1.95 -7.54 6.69
C ALA A 196 -1.09 -6.37 6.15
N ILE A 197 0.21 -6.33 6.46
CA ILE A 197 1.16 -5.36 5.90
C ILE A 197 1.29 -5.56 4.39
N GLY A 198 1.49 -6.80 3.94
CA GLY A 198 1.62 -7.16 2.53
C GLY A 198 0.36 -6.90 1.72
N ALA A 199 -0.81 -7.18 2.28
CA ALA A 199 -2.11 -6.90 1.65
C ALA A 199 -2.34 -5.39 1.46
N ASN A 200 -1.82 -4.57 2.37
CA ASN A 200 -2.04 -3.11 2.38
C ASN A 200 -0.86 -2.29 1.81
N ILE A 201 0.22 -2.93 1.35
CA ILE A 201 1.41 -2.23 0.85
C ILE A 201 1.19 -1.56 -0.51
N PHE A 202 0.25 -2.09 -1.30
CA PHE A 202 -0.12 -1.55 -2.59
C PHE A 202 -1.39 -0.70 -2.49
N SER A 203 -1.40 0.46 -3.13
CA SER A 203 -2.62 1.24 -3.27
C SER A 203 -3.65 0.49 -4.15
N ASP A 204 -4.94 0.67 -3.87
CA ASP A 204 -6.04 0.12 -4.69
C ASP A 204 -5.90 0.51 -6.17
N SER A 205 -5.38 1.71 -6.47
CA SER A 205 -5.11 2.14 -7.85
C SER A 205 -4.06 1.29 -8.57
N PHE A 206 -3.05 0.82 -7.83
CA PHE A 206 -2.00 -0.06 -8.35
C PHE A 206 -2.52 -1.48 -8.53
N LEU A 207 -3.27 -1.99 -7.54
CA LEU A 207 -3.90 -3.31 -7.58
C LEU A 207 -4.94 -3.39 -8.70
N ARG A 208 -5.84 -2.41 -8.81
CA ARG A 208 -6.87 -2.34 -9.85
C ARG A 208 -6.28 -2.31 -11.25
N ARG A 209 -5.25 -1.47 -11.48
CA ARG A 209 -4.49 -1.51 -12.73
C ARG A 209 -3.97 -2.91 -12.99
N THR A 210 -3.26 -3.49 -12.03
CA THR A 210 -2.66 -4.83 -12.15
C THR A 210 -3.71 -5.94 -12.43
N ALA A 211 -4.89 -5.87 -11.80
CA ALA A 211 -5.99 -6.80 -11.97
C ALA A 211 -6.75 -6.61 -13.31
N GLU A 212 -6.96 -5.37 -13.75
CA GLU A 212 -7.52 -5.08 -15.08
C GLU A 212 -6.59 -5.60 -16.18
N PHE A 213 -5.27 -5.50 -15.98
CA PHE A 213 -4.28 -6.11 -16.87
C PHE A 213 -4.35 -7.65 -16.84
N SER A 214 -4.61 -8.29 -15.69
CA SER A 214 -4.69 -9.75 -15.59
C SER A 214 -6.01 -10.35 -16.09
N HIS A 215 -7.12 -9.62 -16.02
CA HIS A 215 -8.42 -10.11 -16.51
C HIS A 215 -8.50 -10.08 -18.04
N SER A 216 -7.72 -9.20 -18.68
CA SER A 216 -7.71 -9.05 -20.14
C SER A 216 -6.94 -10.15 -20.88
N ASN A 217 -6.01 -10.84 -20.21
CA ASN A 217 -5.26 -11.96 -20.77
C ASN A 217 -5.12 -13.05 -19.70
N GLN A 218 -5.54 -14.29 -19.99
CA GLN A 218 -5.22 -15.46 -19.16
C GLN A 218 -3.68 -15.53 -18.99
N LEU A 219 -3.17 -15.09 -17.84
CA LEU A 219 -1.80 -14.58 -17.76
C LEU A 219 -0.73 -15.68 -17.87
N ASN A 220 0.08 -15.57 -18.93
CA ASN A 220 1.41 -16.13 -19.02
C ASN A 220 2.42 -15.17 -18.33
N LYS A 221 3.31 -15.71 -17.52
CA LYS A 221 4.47 -15.08 -16.85
C LYS A 221 5.20 -14.03 -17.70
N GLU A 222 5.29 -14.23 -19.01
CA GLU A 222 5.93 -13.29 -19.94
C GLU A 222 5.15 -11.97 -20.13
N GLU A 223 3.83 -11.97 -19.98
CA GLU A 223 3.00 -10.77 -20.17
C GLU A 223 3.04 -9.84 -18.96
N VAL A 224 3.07 -10.42 -17.74
CA VAL A 224 3.37 -9.69 -16.51
C VAL A 224 4.73 -9.00 -16.63
N MET A 225 5.74 -9.70 -17.14
CA MET A 225 7.08 -9.14 -17.35
C MET A 225 7.15 -8.11 -18.50
N LYS A 226 6.36 -8.26 -19.58
CA LYS A 226 6.23 -7.27 -20.67
C LYS A 226 5.53 -5.99 -20.18
N PHE A 227 4.53 -6.11 -19.31
CA PHE A 227 3.88 -4.97 -18.65
C PHE A 227 4.89 -4.14 -17.82
N PHE A 228 5.74 -4.80 -17.03
CA PHE A 228 6.81 -4.13 -16.25
C PHE A 228 7.94 -3.55 -17.10
N LYS A 229 8.19 -4.08 -18.30
CA LYS A 229 9.21 -3.53 -19.22
C LYS A 229 8.72 -2.29 -19.99
N ARG A 230 7.43 -2.18 -20.32
CA ARG A 230 6.90 -1.07 -21.15
C ARG A 230 6.76 0.26 -20.40
N TYR A 231 6.62 0.23 -19.07
CA TYR A 231 6.53 1.43 -18.23
C TYR A 231 7.83 1.84 -17.53
N ASN A 232 8.93 1.15 -17.82
CA ASN A 232 10.27 1.55 -17.40
C ASN A 232 10.96 2.44 -18.46
N PHE A 233 10.18 3.26 -19.19
CA PHE A 233 10.73 4.36 -19.96
C PHE A 233 10.88 5.56 -19.03
N GLN A 234 12.14 5.88 -18.76
CA GLN A 234 12.54 7.20 -18.27
C GLN A 234 11.82 8.26 -19.10
N SER A 235 11.24 9.22 -18.41
CA SER A 235 11.16 10.59 -18.89
C SER A 235 12.58 11.10 -19.15
N GLU A 236 13.09 10.87 -20.36
CA GLU A 236 14.13 11.67 -21.02
C GLU A 236 13.75 11.79 -22.49
N GLY A 237 13.41 13.01 -22.92
CA GLY A 237 13.15 13.35 -24.32
C GLY A 237 11.90 14.19 -24.56
N ALA A 238 11.80 15.36 -23.92
CA ALA A 238 11.26 16.52 -24.62
C ALA A 238 12.20 16.87 -25.79
N GLU A 239 11.64 17.46 -26.85
CA GLU A 239 12.26 17.93 -28.10
C GLU A 239 12.45 16.88 -29.22
N GLN A 240 11.43 16.73 -30.07
CA GLN A 240 11.28 17.49 -31.32
C GLN A 240 9.84 17.44 -31.83
#